data_AF-A0A4Y2LSC8-F1
#
_entry.id   AF-A0A4Y2LSC8-F1
#
_cell.length_a   1.000
_cell.length_b   1.000
_cell.length_c   1.000
_cell.angle_alpha   90.00
_cell.angle_beta   90.00
_cell.angle_gamma   90.00
#
_symmetry.space_group_name_H-M   'P 1'
#
loop_
_entity.id
_entity.type
_entity.pdbx_description
1 polymer ?
#
loop_
_entity_poly.entity_id
_entity_poly.type
_entity_poly.pdbx_seq_one_letter_code
_entity_poly.pdbx_strand_id
1 'polypeptide(L)'
;MTLLFASSHAGLQFLLDEANSFLAKCNLHIHSSKSFTISLVADAKNKKIKLESALTFKVSNSPISTLKVNDSFKYLGVNFSAKGLLTADCGPPLKNYLNKLKTAPLKPQQRLWILNNILLPKLFHLLVLSSVPAGKLNKLDSAIRTFVRGVLYLPADCPSSCIHASVLDGGLGVPSMRVSVPSWRLSRLGSLGAVMSGGIGRGILAAAGGPGKEHPNNQ
;
A
#
# COMPACT_ATOMS: atom_id res chain seq x y z
N MET A 1 10.12 14.10 -0.20
CA MET A 1 10.51 13.26 0.96
C MET A 1 11.39 12.17 0.42
N THR A 2 12.66 12.17 0.81
CA THR A 2 13.71 11.32 0.21
C THR A 2 14.07 10.21 1.21
N LEU A 3 14.26 8.99 0.73
CA LEU A 3 14.73 7.86 1.53
C LEU A 3 16.14 7.49 1.06
N LEU A 4 17.07 7.36 2.00
CA LEU A 4 18.43 6.93 1.75
C LEU A 4 18.63 5.57 2.40
N PHE A 5 19.28 4.66 1.69
CA PHE A 5 19.55 3.31 2.16
C PHE A 5 21.05 3.03 2.06
N ALA A 6 21.62 2.48 3.12
CA ALA A 6 23.01 2.03 3.15
C ALA A 6 23.10 0.76 3.98
N SER A 7 24.04 -0.11 3.63
CA SER A 7 24.34 -1.35 4.37
C SER A 7 25.26 -1.13 5.57
N SER A 8 25.96 0.01 5.64
CA SER A 8 26.92 0.34 6.68
C SER A 8 26.61 1.71 7.31
N HIS A 9 26.99 1.87 8.58
CA HIS A 9 26.82 3.12 9.32
C HIS A 9 27.61 4.27 8.66
N ALA A 10 28.88 4.04 8.32
CA ALA A 10 29.73 5.03 7.66
C ALA A 10 29.21 5.40 6.25
N GLY A 11 28.69 4.42 5.50
CA GLY A 11 28.11 4.68 4.18
C GLY A 11 26.85 5.54 4.25
N LEU A 12 26.02 5.36 5.27
CA LEU A 12 24.83 6.20 5.48
C LEU A 12 25.22 7.65 5.77
N GLN A 13 26.22 7.86 6.65
CA GLN A 13 26.72 9.18 6.99
C GLN A 13 27.32 9.89 5.77
N PHE A 14 28.13 9.17 4.98
CA PHE A 14 28.67 9.69 3.72
C PHE A 14 27.56 10.12 2.74
N LEU A 15 26.54 9.27 2.54
CA LEU A 15 25.41 9.59 1.66
C LEU A 15 24.60 10.79 2.17
N LEU A 16 24.47 10.96 3.48
CA LEU A 16 23.82 12.13 4.06
C LEU A 16 24.61 13.41 3.77
N ASP A 17 25.94 13.38 3.93
CA ASP A 17 26.80 14.53 3.69
C ASP A 17 26.83 14.92 2.20
N GLU A 18 26.89 13.93 1.31
CA GLU A 18 26.80 14.13 -0.14
C GLU A 18 25.43 14.70 -0.54
N ALA A 19 24.34 14.13 -0.04
CA ALA A 19 22.98 14.63 -0.29
C ALA A 19 22.79 16.05 0.22
N ASN A 20 23.35 16.38 1.39
CA ASN A 20 23.31 17.72 1.96
C ASN A 20 24.11 18.72 1.12
N SER A 21 25.30 18.34 0.64
CA SER A 21 26.08 19.15 -0.30
C SER A 21 25.33 19.41 -1.61
N PHE A 22 24.68 18.38 -2.16
CA PHE A 22 23.89 18.51 -3.38
C PHE A 22 22.67 19.42 -3.18
N LEU A 23 21.93 19.24 -2.09
CA LEU A 23 20.79 20.09 -1.77
C LEU A 23 21.19 21.54 -1.49
N ALA A 24 22.35 21.75 -0.86
CA ALA A 24 22.89 23.09 -0.63
C ALA A 24 23.19 23.84 -1.93
N LYS A 25 23.64 23.16 -2.99
CA LYS A 25 23.79 23.76 -4.34
C LYS A 25 22.46 24.26 -4.90
N CYS A 26 21.35 23.63 -4.51
CA CYS A 26 19.99 24.03 -4.87
C CYS A 26 19.35 24.99 -3.84
N ASN A 27 20.10 25.52 -2.86
CA ASN A 27 19.57 26.30 -1.73
C ASN A 27 18.47 25.58 -0.93
N LEU A 28 18.53 24.24 -0.87
CA LEU A 28 17.65 23.40 -0.08
C LEU A 28 18.38 22.90 1.17
N HIS A 29 17.67 22.87 2.29
CA HIS A 29 18.22 22.40 3.57
C HIS A 29 17.41 21.23 4.13
N ILE A 30 18.10 20.27 4.72
CA ILE A 30 17.49 19.13 5.39
C ILE A 30 16.94 19.58 6.75
N HIS A 31 15.68 19.25 7.02
CA HIS A 31 15.02 19.59 8.28
C HIS A 31 15.25 18.49 9.32
N SER A 32 16.17 18.69 10.26
CA SER A 32 16.60 17.66 11.22
C SER A 32 15.46 17.09 12.07
N SER A 33 14.47 17.90 12.45
CA SER A 33 13.35 17.41 13.29
C SER A 33 12.26 16.65 12.54
N LYS A 34 12.21 16.74 11.21
CA LYS A 34 11.32 15.91 10.36
C LYS A 34 12.04 14.69 9.81
N SER A 35 13.36 14.67 9.95
CA SER A 35 14.22 13.59 9.51
C SER A 35 14.38 12.60 10.67
N PHE A 36 14.45 11.33 10.34
CA PHE A 36 14.70 10.27 11.31
C PHE A 36 15.57 9.20 10.66
N THR A 37 16.26 8.44 11.48
CA THR A 37 17.08 7.32 11.03
C THR A 37 16.59 6.02 11.64
N ILE A 38 16.73 4.94 10.87
CA ILE A 38 16.38 3.58 11.27
C ILE A 38 17.62 2.73 11.02
N SER A 39 18.24 2.24 12.09
CA SER A 39 19.33 1.28 12.02
C SER A 39 18.80 -0.13 12.34
N LEU A 40 18.85 -1.02 11.35
CA LEU A 40 18.44 -2.42 11.50
C LEU A 40 19.71 -3.27 11.57
N VAL A 41 19.94 -3.92 12.71
CA VAL A 41 21.08 -4.81 12.92
C VAL A 41 20.57 -6.24 13.13
N ALA A 42 21.08 -7.17 12.35
CA ALA A 42 20.74 -8.58 12.49
C ALA A 42 21.46 -9.18 13.70
N ASP A 43 20.71 -9.68 14.68
CA ASP A 43 21.25 -10.50 15.75
C ASP A 43 21.23 -11.96 15.32
N ALA A 44 22.38 -12.41 14.80
CA ALA A 44 22.58 -13.77 14.29
C ALA A 44 22.32 -14.86 15.35
N LYS A 45 22.58 -14.57 16.63
CA LYS A 45 22.40 -15.53 17.73
C LYS A 45 20.92 -15.79 18.02
N ASN A 46 20.11 -14.74 17.96
CA ASN A 46 18.69 -14.80 18.29
C ASN A 46 17.78 -14.92 17.05
N LYS A 47 18.34 -14.96 15.83
CA LYS A 47 17.59 -14.89 14.56
C LYS A 47 16.58 -13.74 14.51
N LYS A 48 16.92 -12.60 15.12
CA LYS A 48 16.04 -11.43 15.27
C LYS A 48 16.74 -10.20 14.71
N ILE A 49 15.95 -9.24 14.21
CA ILE A 49 16.45 -7.93 13.83
C ILE A 49 16.26 -7.01 15.03
N LYS A 50 17.34 -6.41 15.51
CA LYS A 50 17.34 -5.40 16.56
C LYS A 50 17.43 -4.03 15.92
N LEU A 51 16.71 -3.08 16.49
CA LEU A 51 16.89 -1.68 16.14
C LEU A 51 17.91 -1.09 17.09
N GLU A 52 19.01 -0.57 16.54
CA GLU A 52 20.09 -0.01 17.35
C GLU A 52 19.93 1.49 17.49
N SER A 53 19.36 1.91 18.63
CA SER A 53 19.13 3.33 18.95
C SER A 53 20.39 4.07 19.39
N ALA A 54 21.52 3.36 19.60
CA ALA A 54 22.80 3.94 20.04
C ALA A 54 23.56 4.65 18.91
N LEU A 55 23.29 4.31 17.65
CA LEU A 55 23.93 4.94 16.50
C LEU A 55 23.31 6.29 16.23
N THR A 56 24.02 7.36 16.60
CA THR A 56 23.60 8.73 16.33
C THR A 56 24.13 9.18 14.98
N PHE A 57 23.23 9.54 14.06
CA PHE A 57 23.59 10.15 12.78
C PHE A 57 23.50 11.66 12.87
N LYS A 58 24.38 12.37 12.15
CA LYS A 58 24.43 13.83 12.17
C LYS A 58 24.16 14.39 10.79
N VAL A 59 23.39 15.47 10.72
CA VAL A 59 23.27 16.31 9.52
C VAL A 59 23.71 17.72 9.90
N SER A 60 24.74 18.23 9.22
CA SER A 60 25.31 19.55 9.49
C SER A 60 25.59 19.79 10.99
N ASN A 61 26.26 18.83 11.66
CA ASN A 61 26.53 18.82 13.11
C ASN A 61 25.31 18.70 14.05
N SER A 62 24.07 18.67 13.55
CA SER A 62 22.87 18.40 14.36
C SER A 62 22.53 16.91 14.39
N PRO A 63 22.29 16.31 15.58
CA PRO A 63 21.88 14.91 15.66
C PRO A 63 20.46 14.72 15.11
N ILE A 64 20.26 13.68 14.29
CA ILE A 64 18.94 13.27 13.81
C ILE A 64 18.31 12.30 14.81
N SER A 65 16.99 12.41 15.01
CA SER A 65 16.24 11.48 15.85
C SER A 65 16.34 10.03 15.34
N THR A 66 16.65 9.10 16.23
CA THR A 66 16.63 7.65 15.95
C THR A 66 15.25 7.09 16.33
N LEU A 67 14.60 6.41 15.38
CA LEU A 67 13.24 5.91 15.56
C LEU A 67 13.26 4.61 16.38
N LYS A 68 12.48 4.49 17.46
CA LYS A 68 12.47 3.27 18.31
C LYS A 68 11.67 2.13 17.68
N VAL A 69 11.85 0.90 18.19
CA VAL A 69 11.16 -0.31 17.69
C VAL A 69 9.63 -0.17 17.64
N ASN A 70 9.03 0.51 18.63
CA ASN A 70 7.58 0.70 18.73
C ASN A 70 7.09 1.99 18.09
N ASP A 71 7.99 2.84 17.61
CA ASP A 71 7.59 4.07 16.97
C ASP A 71 7.05 3.75 15.57
N SER A 72 6.05 4.53 15.16
CA SER A 72 5.46 4.46 13.84
C SER A 72 5.67 5.77 13.11
N PHE A 73 6.04 5.71 11.84
CA PHE A 73 6.16 6.86 10.95
C PHE A 73 5.23 6.71 9.76
N LYS A 74 4.83 7.85 9.18
CA LYS A 74 3.94 7.88 8.02
C LYS A 74 4.74 8.18 6.75
N TYR A 75 4.60 7.32 5.75
CA TYR A 75 5.19 7.50 4.43
C TYR A 75 4.14 7.28 3.34
N LEU A 76 3.98 8.26 2.45
CA LEU A 76 3.00 8.24 1.35
C LEU A 76 1.56 7.87 1.76
N GLY A 77 1.16 8.28 2.96
CA GLY A 77 -0.18 7.99 3.49
C GLY A 77 -0.30 6.68 4.26
N VAL A 78 0.75 5.86 4.33
CA VAL A 78 0.75 4.58 5.02
C VAL A 78 1.70 4.59 6.21
N ASN A 79 1.31 3.91 7.28
CA ASN A 79 2.09 3.84 8.50
C ASN A 79 3.04 2.65 8.45
N PHE A 80 4.30 2.93 8.77
CA PHE A 80 5.37 1.96 8.89
C PHE A 80 5.89 1.99 10.32
N SER A 81 6.39 0.85 10.78
CA SER A 81 7.16 0.72 12.00
C SER A 81 8.50 0.04 11.65
N ALA A 82 9.43 -0.01 12.61
CA ALA A 82 10.70 -0.72 12.44
C ALA A 82 10.50 -2.21 12.05
N LYS A 83 9.36 -2.80 12.43
CA LYS A 83 8.97 -4.18 12.07
C LYS A 83 8.39 -4.31 10.66
N GLY A 84 8.12 -3.21 9.97
CA GLY A 84 7.54 -3.16 8.64
C GLY A 84 6.20 -2.45 8.57
N LEU A 85 5.37 -2.87 7.61
CA LEU A 85 4.11 -2.23 7.26
C LEU A 85 3.05 -2.43 8.33
N LEU A 86 2.53 -1.34 8.91
CA LEU A 86 1.42 -1.44 9.86
C LEU A 86 0.10 -1.60 9.12
N THR A 87 -0.83 -2.34 9.74
CA THR A 87 -2.17 -2.48 9.17
C THR A 87 -2.87 -1.13 9.20
N ALA A 88 -3.33 -0.66 8.04
CA ALA A 88 -4.07 0.59 7.98
C ALA A 88 -5.47 0.41 8.59
N ASP A 89 -5.79 1.22 9.59
CA ASP A 89 -7.14 1.30 10.16
C ASP A 89 -8.00 2.25 9.31
N CYS A 90 -8.43 1.75 8.14
CA CYS A 90 -9.28 2.49 7.22
C CYS A 90 -10.75 2.58 7.67
N GLY A 91 -11.14 1.89 8.75
CA GLY A 91 -12.52 1.81 9.24
C GLY A 91 -13.08 3.15 9.76
N PRO A 92 -12.42 3.80 10.76
CA PRO A 92 -12.91 5.07 11.30
C PRO A 92 -12.96 6.20 10.26
N PRO A 93 -11.93 6.42 9.42
CA PRO A 93 -11.99 7.42 8.35
C PRO A 93 -13.13 7.14 7.37
N LEU A 94 -13.32 5.89 6.94
CA LEU A 94 -14.41 5.51 6.05
C LEU A 94 -15.77 5.89 6.64
N LYS A 95 -16.05 5.50 7.88
CA LYS A 95 -17.30 5.82 8.56
C LYS A 95 -17.53 7.33 8.64
N ASN A 96 -16.50 8.10 8.94
CA ASN A 96 -16.58 9.55 8.98
C ASN A 96 -16.94 10.14 7.61
N TYR A 97 -16.33 9.66 6.53
CA TYR A 97 -16.69 10.12 5.19
C TYR A 97 -18.10 9.70 4.78
N LEU A 98 -18.52 8.47 5.08
CA LEU A 98 -19.88 8.00 4.78
C LEU A 98 -20.93 8.83 5.56
N ASN A 99 -20.66 9.14 6.82
CA ASN A 99 -21.53 10.00 7.61
C ASN A 99 -21.64 11.41 7.01
N LYS A 100 -20.50 12.01 6.62
CA LYS A 100 -20.50 13.32 5.92
C LYS A 100 -21.31 13.28 4.62
N LEU A 101 -21.19 12.20 3.85
CA LEU A 101 -21.92 12.03 2.60
C LEU A 101 -23.42 11.81 2.82
N LYS A 102 -23.79 11.18 3.94
CA LYS A 102 -25.19 10.99 4.36
C LYS A 102 -25.85 12.31 4.75
N THR A 103 -25.15 13.13 5.53
CA THR A 103 -25.68 14.40 6.06
C THR A 103 -25.72 15.50 5.00
N ALA A 104 -24.87 15.45 3.97
CA ALA A 104 -24.84 16.46 2.91
C ALA A 104 -26.15 16.48 2.09
N PRO A 105 -26.73 17.66 1.81
CA PRO A 105 -27.93 17.80 0.97
C PRO A 105 -27.56 17.56 -0.51
N LEU A 106 -27.56 16.30 -0.93
CA LEU A 106 -27.16 15.87 -2.28
C LEU A 106 -28.17 14.87 -2.85
N LYS A 107 -28.31 14.87 -4.18
CA LYS A 107 -29.15 13.88 -4.86
C LYS A 107 -28.55 12.46 -4.69
N PRO A 108 -29.38 11.40 -4.57
CA PRO A 108 -28.89 10.02 -4.43
C PRO A 108 -27.89 9.60 -5.51
N GLN A 109 -28.15 9.99 -6.76
CA GLN A 109 -27.26 9.75 -7.90
C GLN A 109 -25.89 10.42 -7.71
N GLN A 110 -25.87 11.69 -7.26
CA GLN A 110 -24.62 12.42 -6.99
C GLN A 110 -23.83 11.78 -5.84
N ARG A 111 -24.53 11.30 -4.80
CA ARG A 111 -23.90 10.56 -3.69
C ARG A 111 -23.22 9.28 -4.17
N LEU A 112 -23.90 8.50 -5.00
CA LEU A 112 -23.32 7.27 -5.58
C LEU A 112 -22.12 7.59 -6.48
N TRP A 113 -22.22 8.66 -7.29
CA TRP A 113 -21.13 9.08 -8.15
C TRP A 113 -19.88 9.51 -7.35
N ILE A 114 -20.05 10.30 -6.28
CA ILE A 114 -18.94 10.70 -5.39
C ILE A 114 -18.33 9.49 -4.69
N LEU A 115 -19.16 8.55 -4.24
CA LEU A 115 -18.70 7.31 -3.64
C LEU A 115 -17.78 6.55 -4.60
N ASN A 116 -18.25 6.28 -5.81
CA ASN A 116 -17.51 5.47 -6.78
C ASN A 116 -16.26 6.16 -7.36
N ASN A 117 -16.33 7.46 -7.66
CA ASN A 117 -15.25 8.15 -8.37
C ASN A 117 -14.24 8.85 -7.45
N ILE A 118 -14.62 9.20 -6.22
CA ILE A 118 -13.76 9.98 -5.33
C ILE A 118 -13.40 9.17 -4.09
N LEU A 119 -14.40 8.60 -3.42
CA LEU A 119 -14.17 7.95 -2.14
C LEU A 119 -13.45 6.60 -2.29
N LEU A 120 -13.97 5.73 -3.17
CA LEU A 120 -13.42 4.40 -3.39
C LEU A 120 -11.96 4.47 -3.88
N PRO A 121 -11.58 5.27 -4.89
CA PRO A 121 -10.20 5.37 -5.33
C PRO A 121 -9.24 5.87 -4.25
N LYS A 122 -9.67 6.84 -3.43
CA LYS A 122 -8.88 7.32 -2.28
C LYS A 122 -8.60 6.20 -1.27
N LEU A 123 -9.59 5.34 -1.02
CA LEU A 123 -9.42 4.19 -0.15
C LEU A 123 -8.54 3.12 -0.79
N PHE A 124 -8.73 2.85 -2.09
CA PHE A 124 -7.94 1.86 -2.82
C PHE A 124 -6.46 2.19 -2.85
N HIS A 125 -6.10 3.46 -3.01
CA HIS A 125 -4.70 3.89 -2.89
C HIS A 125 -4.08 3.45 -1.56
N LEU A 126 -4.77 3.68 -0.44
CA LEU A 126 -4.30 3.27 0.89
C LEU A 126 -4.36 1.76 1.10
N LEU A 127 -5.41 1.10 0.63
CA LEU A 127 -5.63 -0.33 0.78
C LEU A 127 -4.66 -1.16 -0.06
N VAL A 128 -4.26 -0.71 -1.24
CA VAL A 128 -3.27 -1.41 -2.07
C VAL A 128 -1.87 -1.25 -1.50
N LEU A 129 -1.55 -0.08 -0.93
CA LEU A 129 -0.22 0.20 -0.37
C LEU A 129 -0.01 -0.37 1.05
N SER A 130 -1.07 -0.50 1.84
CA SER A 130 -1.03 -1.08 3.19
C SER A 130 -1.28 -2.59 3.19
N SER A 131 -0.93 -3.29 4.28
CA SER A 131 -1.35 -4.69 4.49
C SER A 131 -2.64 -4.70 5.31
N VAL A 132 -3.72 -5.23 4.74
CA VAL A 132 -5.04 -5.31 5.39
C VAL A 132 -5.55 -6.74 5.31
N PRO A 133 -5.96 -7.35 6.43
CA PRO A 133 -6.52 -8.69 6.43
C PRO A 133 -7.90 -8.71 5.77
N ALA A 134 -8.25 -9.84 5.13
CA ALA A 134 -9.53 -10.02 4.44
C ALA A 134 -10.75 -9.72 5.33
N GLY A 135 -10.68 -10.03 6.63
CA GLY A 135 -11.76 -9.72 7.58
C GLY A 135 -12.02 -8.23 7.74
N LYS A 136 -10.98 -7.38 7.70
CA LYS A 136 -11.16 -5.90 7.73
C LYS A 136 -11.77 -5.41 6.40
N LEU A 137 -11.36 -5.95 5.25
CA LEU A 137 -11.95 -5.62 3.94
C LEU A 137 -13.45 -5.95 3.88
N ASN A 138 -13.86 -7.11 4.40
CA ASN A 138 -15.28 -7.50 4.47
C ASN A 138 -16.12 -6.51 5.29
N LYS A 139 -15.57 -5.98 6.39
CA LYS A 139 -16.26 -4.97 7.22
C LYS A 139 -16.43 -3.65 6.47
N LEU A 140 -15.45 -3.24 5.67
CA LEU A 140 -15.55 -2.05 4.82
C LEU A 140 -16.60 -2.25 3.72
N ASP A 141 -16.57 -3.39 3.02
CA ASP A 141 -17.56 -3.76 2.00
C ASP A 141 -18.98 -3.81 2.58
N SER A 142 -19.14 -4.32 3.81
CA SER A 142 -20.43 -4.31 4.50
C SER A 142 -20.93 -2.88 4.77
N ALA A 143 -20.05 -2.00 5.29
CA ALA A 143 -20.41 -0.61 5.56
C ALA A 143 -20.80 0.16 4.28
N ILE A 144 -20.08 -0.08 3.18
CA ILE A 144 -20.39 0.53 1.87
C ILE A 144 -21.74 0.02 1.35
N ARG A 145 -22.00 -1.30 1.41
CA ARG A 145 -23.29 -1.86 0.99
C ARG A 145 -24.46 -1.30 1.78
N THR A 146 -24.33 -1.19 3.11
CA THR A 146 -25.36 -0.58 3.96
C THR A 146 -25.58 0.88 3.61
N PHE A 147 -24.51 1.62 3.33
CA PHE A 147 -24.61 3.01 2.90
C PHE A 147 -25.34 3.17 1.56
N VAL A 148 -24.97 2.37 0.55
CA VAL A 148 -25.59 2.39 -0.79
C VAL A 148 -27.08 2.06 -0.69
N ARG A 149 -27.45 1.01 0.07
CA ARG A 149 -28.86 0.66 0.31
C ARG A 149 -29.63 1.81 0.97
N GLY A 150 -29.02 2.50 1.94
CA GLY A 150 -29.65 3.64 2.61
C GLY A 150 -29.79 4.89 1.73
N VAL A 151 -28.88 5.11 0.78
CA VAL A 151 -28.95 6.27 -0.13
C VAL A 151 -29.99 6.08 -1.24
N LEU A 152 -30.13 4.84 -1.74
CA LEU A 152 -31.05 4.49 -2.83
C LEU A 152 -32.40 3.96 -2.34
N TYR A 153 -32.64 3.89 -1.02
CA TYR A 153 -33.82 3.27 -0.42
C TYR A 153 -34.08 1.85 -0.95
N LEU A 154 -33.02 1.06 -1.08
CA LEU A 154 -33.08 -0.28 -1.66
C LEU A 154 -33.64 -1.28 -0.64
N PRO A 155 -34.58 -2.17 -1.02
CA PRO A 155 -35.10 -3.20 -0.13
C PRO A 155 -34.01 -4.19 0.30
N ALA A 156 -34.22 -4.83 1.46
CA ALA A 156 -33.29 -5.82 2.00
C ALA A 156 -33.14 -7.05 1.10
N ASP A 157 -34.16 -7.35 0.30
CA ASP A 157 -34.21 -8.48 -0.63
C ASP A 157 -33.32 -8.30 -1.87
N CYS A 158 -32.75 -7.10 -2.08
CA CYS A 158 -31.86 -6.87 -3.21
C CYS A 158 -30.51 -7.57 -2.99
N PRO A 159 -30.10 -8.47 -3.91
CA PRO A 159 -28.87 -9.24 -3.75
C PRO A 159 -27.65 -8.30 -3.83
N SER A 160 -26.65 -8.56 -2.99
CA SER A 160 -25.43 -7.74 -2.99
C SER A 160 -24.63 -7.84 -4.29
N SER A 161 -24.89 -8.86 -5.11
CA SER A 161 -24.30 -8.98 -6.45
C SER A 161 -24.72 -7.83 -7.37
N CYS A 162 -25.97 -7.35 -7.29
CA CYS A 162 -26.46 -6.21 -8.08
C CYS A 162 -25.70 -4.92 -7.76
N ILE A 163 -25.28 -4.74 -6.51
CA ILE A 163 -24.46 -3.58 -6.10
C ILE A 163 -23.07 -3.62 -6.74
N HIS A 164 -22.50 -4.82 -6.88
CA HIS A 164 -21.14 -5.02 -7.38
C HIS A 164 -21.05 -5.25 -8.90
N ALA A 165 -22.17 -5.57 -9.55
CA ALA A 165 -22.25 -5.76 -11.00
C ALA A 165 -21.89 -4.46 -11.74
N SER A 166 -21.39 -4.62 -12.97
CA SER A 166 -20.99 -3.48 -13.80
C SER A 166 -22.21 -2.64 -14.21
N VAL A 167 -21.99 -1.37 -14.53
CA VAL A 167 -23.07 -0.49 -15.02
C VAL A 167 -23.59 -0.96 -16.39
N LEU A 168 -22.75 -1.64 -17.19
CA LEU A 168 -23.13 -2.21 -18.48
C LEU A 168 -24.14 -3.37 -18.32
N ASP A 169 -24.01 -4.13 -17.24
CA ASP A 169 -24.90 -5.24 -16.90
C ASP A 169 -26.14 -4.79 -16.09
N GLY A 170 -26.38 -3.48 -15.99
CA GLY A 170 -27.49 -2.91 -15.20
C GLY A 170 -27.24 -2.85 -13.69
N GLY A 171 -25.99 -3.03 -13.23
CA GLY A 171 -25.60 -2.92 -11.83
C GLY A 171 -25.22 -1.49 -11.38
N LEU A 172 -24.83 -1.36 -10.10
CA LEU A 172 -24.43 -0.07 -9.51
C LEU A 172 -22.93 0.27 -9.66
N GLY A 173 -22.13 -0.66 -10.21
CA GLY A 173 -20.71 -0.43 -10.49
C GLY A 173 -19.83 -0.21 -9.26
N VAL A 174 -20.23 -0.69 -8.08
CA VAL A 174 -19.45 -0.53 -6.84
C VAL A 174 -18.48 -1.71 -6.71
N PRO A 175 -17.16 -1.55 -6.93
CA PRO A 175 -16.21 -2.66 -6.81
C PRO A 175 -16.16 -3.25 -5.38
N SER A 176 -16.09 -4.57 -5.27
CA SER A 176 -15.86 -5.24 -3.98
C SER A 176 -14.38 -5.11 -3.58
N MET A 177 -14.14 -4.54 -2.39
CA MET A 177 -12.79 -4.40 -1.86
C MET A 177 -12.11 -5.75 -1.63
N ARG A 178 -12.87 -6.77 -1.23
CA ARG A 178 -12.34 -8.12 -0.98
C ARG A 178 -11.67 -8.74 -2.21
N VAL A 179 -12.23 -8.52 -3.40
CA VAL A 179 -11.76 -9.14 -4.66
C VAL A 179 -10.75 -8.24 -5.36
N SER A 180 -11.05 -6.94 -5.47
CA SER A 180 -10.23 -6.02 -6.25
C SER A 180 -8.90 -5.69 -5.57
N VAL A 181 -8.87 -5.53 -4.24
CA VAL A 181 -7.64 -5.13 -3.53
C VAL A 181 -6.52 -6.18 -3.65
N PRO A 182 -6.76 -7.49 -3.42
CA PRO A 182 -5.73 -8.51 -3.64
C PRO A 182 -5.26 -8.57 -5.09
N SER A 183 -6.17 -8.46 -6.06
CA SER A 183 -5.84 -8.47 -7.49
C SER A 183 -4.92 -7.30 -7.85
N TRP A 184 -5.27 -6.07 -7.48
CA TRP A 184 -4.44 -4.89 -7.75
C TRP A 184 -3.09 -4.93 -7.02
N ARG A 185 -3.04 -5.49 -5.81
CA ARG A 185 -1.77 -5.73 -5.11
C ARG A 185 -0.88 -6.70 -5.86
N LEU A 186 -1.45 -7.80 -6.37
CA LEU A 186 -0.70 -8.78 -7.15
C LEU A 186 -0.16 -8.15 -8.43
N SER A 187 -0.97 -7.41 -9.17
CA SER A 187 -0.54 -6.70 -10.39
C SER A 187 0.58 -5.69 -10.10
N ARG A 188 0.48 -4.96 -8.99
CA ARG A 188 1.53 -4.02 -8.54
C ARG A 188 2.83 -4.74 -8.20
N LEU A 189 2.78 -5.82 -7.43
CA LEU A 189 3.96 -6.59 -7.06
C LEU A 189 4.59 -7.30 -8.26
N GLY A 190 3.77 -7.80 -9.20
CA GLY A 190 4.25 -8.37 -10.46
C GLY A 190 4.95 -7.33 -11.33
N SER A 191 4.42 -6.10 -11.39
CA SER A 191 5.08 -4.98 -12.07
C SER A 191 6.42 -4.63 -11.42
N LEU A 192 6.49 -4.58 -10.09
CA LEU A 192 7.75 -4.37 -9.36
C LEU A 192 8.76 -5.51 -9.59
N GLY A 193 8.29 -6.76 -9.57
CA GLY A 193 9.13 -7.93 -9.85
C GLY A 193 9.71 -7.88 -11.27
N ALA A 194 8.94 -7.44 -12.27
CA ALA A 194 9.43 -7.25 -13.62
C ALA A 194 10.49 -6.13 -13.72
N VAL A 195 10.32 -5.03 -12.97
CA VAL A 195 11.30 -3.93 -12.91
C VAL A 195 12.57 -4.37 -12.19
N MET A 196 12.47 -5.11 -11.09
CA MET A 196 13.63 -5.61 -10.34
C MET A 196 14.38 -6.74 -11.06
N SER A 197 13.65 -7.59 -11.81
CA SER A 197 14.23 -8.64 -12.65
C SER A 197 14.77 -8.11 -13.98
N GLY A 198 14.54 -6.84 -14.33
CA GLY A 198 15.10 -6.19 -15.51
C GLY A 198 16.62 -6.04 -15.51
N GLY A 199 17.31 -6.45 -14.44
CA GLY A 199 18.77 -6.55 -14.35
C GLY A 199 19.36 -7.93 -14.67
N ILE A 200 18.56 -9.00 -14.84
CA ILE A 200 19.05 -10.32 -15.23
C ILE A 200 18.10 -10.92 -16.27
N GLY A 201 18.67 -11.25 -17.43
CA GLY A 201 18.01 -11.64 -18.68
C GLY A 201 16.67 -12.36 -18.54
N ARG A 202 15.67 -11.82 -19.25
CA ARG A 202 14.51 -12.57 -19.72
C ARG A 202 14.98 -13.77 -20.56
N GLY A 203 15.06 -14.92 -19.92
CA GLY A 203 15.22 -16.21 -20.58
C GLY A 203 14.89 -17.28 -19.56
N ILE A 204 14.00 -18.20 -19.93
CA ILE A 204 13.60 -19.39 -19.17
C ILE A 204 12.50 -19.16 -18.14
N LEU A 205 11.26 -19.00 -18.63
CA LEU A 205 10.13 -19.75 -18.06
C LEU A 205 8.99 -19.88 -19.10
N ALA A 206 9.30 -20.56 -20.21
CA ALA A 206 8.30 -21.05 -21.14
C ALA A 206 8.79 -22.37 -21.75
N ALA A 207 8.75 -23.44 -20.95
CA ALA A 207 8.90 -24.82 -21.42
C ALA A 207 8.31 -25.78 -20.39
N ALA A 208 6.99 -25.85 -20.35
CA ALA A 208 6.25 -26.99 -19.78
C ALA A 208 5.01 -27.23 -20.65
N GLY A 209 5.27 -27.70 -21.85
CA GLY A 209 4.29 -28.10 -22.86
C GLY A 209 5.00 -29.01 -23.84
N GLY A 210 5.36 -30.20 -23.38
CA GLY A 210 5.98 -31.22 -24.23
C GLY A 210 4.98 -31.70 -25.29
N PRO A 211 5.33 -31.71 -26.58
CA PRO A 211 4.52 -32.33 -27.62
C PRO A 211 4.65 -33.85 -27.51
N GLY A 212 3.51 -34.55 -27.40
CA GLY A 212 3.42 -35.99 -27.58
C GLY A 212 3.86 -36.35 -29.00
N LYS A 213 4.96 -37.09 -29.11
CA LYS A 213 5.38 -37.72 -30.35
C LYS A 213 4.75 -39.11 -30.45
N GLU A 214 4.10 -39.30 -31.58
CA GLU A 214 3.62 -40.54 -32.17
C GLU A 214 4.72 -41.61 -32.20
N HIS A 215 4.34 -42.86 -31.92
CA HIS A 215 5.10 -44.05 -32.28
C HIS A 215 4.43 -44.72 -33.49
N PRO A 216 5.15 -44.96 -34.60
CA PRO A 216 4.71 -45.89 -35.63
C PRO A 216 5.31 -47.29 -35.44
N ASN A 217 4.58 -48.26 -36.00
CA ASN A 217 4.98 -49.57 -36.53
C ASN A 217 4.99 -50.84 -35.64
N ASN A 218 4.03 -51.71 -35.96
CA ASN A 218 4.17 -53.11 -36.39
C ASN A 218 5.47 -53.85 -36.04
N GLN A 219 5.34 -54.92 -35.25
CA GLN A 219 5.41 -56.32 -35.73
C GLN A 219 4.70 -57.24 -34.72
#